data_AF-A0A3M1N291-F1
#
_entry.id   AF-A0A3M1N291-F1
#
_cell.length_a   1.000
_cell.length_b   1.000
_cell.length_c   1.000
_cell.angle_alpha   90.00
_cell.angle_beta   90.00
_cell.angle_gamma   90.00
#
_symmetry.space_group_name_H-M   'P 1'
#
loop_
_entity.id
_entity.type
_entity.pdbx_description
1 polymer ?
#
loop_
_entity_poly.entity_id
_entity_poly.type
_entity_poly.pdbx_seq_one_letter_code
_entity_poly.pdbx_strand_id
1 'polypeptide(L)'
;MRENGPSSAAGGDGVREKALPLIGFLALVVLLYRPYDLWFGSGYNKVDWWFGPKTPLSAYFVHWGGFLFVIVSWMTYETIRWMARTPLSALTKLRPYRNAIYGTLAAFGGLMLLLGLPIPGVQTPPLRDAVHVAWVVIPLGVWVLALLFDPHLDVRRKVVLFLTGSALALTLVVEVIVLRGDIGRMNTVFKFYYQAWTMLALSAAAAGYWFFREALERWRGTSALAWQVVVALLAAAMLLYPLLAGTAKFKDRMTDEAPHTLDGMAYMPYATYYDQSGPYPLQPDYDAIRWMQQHVDGSPVIVEGNTPEYRWGTRYTIYTGLPGVVGWNWHQRQQRGGVVPADWVTNRIGEVTTFYSTDDPQAAQAFLRKYDVRYFVVGNLERAYYPPTGLAKFAAYDGVLWREAYRSGDTVVYEVMR
;
A
#
# COMPACT_ATOMS: atom_id res chain seq x y z
N MET A 1 31.40 -66.72 15.82
CA MET A 1 32.32 -65.73 16.43
C MET A 1 33.31 -65.33 15.33
N ARG A 2 33.38 -64.11 14.80
CA ARG A 2 33.06 -62.79 15.32
C ARG A 2 32.37 -61.95 14.24
N GLU A 3 31.35 -61.21 14.65
CA GLU A 3 30.85 -60.02 13.98
C GLU A 3 31.86 -58.87 14.14
N ASN A 4 31.94 -57.98 13.17
CA ASN A 4 32.30 -56.58 13.35
C ASN A 4 31.60 -55.76 12.26
N GLY A 5 30.84 -54.75 12.70
CA GLY A 5 29.72 -54.17 11.99
C GLY A 5 30.04 -53.01 11.03
N PRO A 6 29.01 -52.46 10.37
CA PRO A 6 29.15 -51.35 9.44
C PRO A 6 29.32 -50.01 10.18
N SER A 7 30.28 -49.20 9.73
CA SER A 7 30.63 -47.90 10.32
C SER A 7 29.48 -46.90 10.26
N SER A 8 29.16 -46.30 11.40
CA SER A 8 28.07 -45.34 11.62
C SER A 8 28.51 -43.86 11.56
N ALA A 9 29.44 -43.49 10.67
CA ALA A 9 30.07 -42.16 10.69
C ALA A 9 29.63 -41.17 9.59
N ALA A 10 28.48 -41.35 8.93
CA ALA A 10 28.06 -40.48 7.81
C ALA A 10 26.94 -39.45 8.15
N GLY A 11 26.53 -39.32 9.42
CA GLY A 11 25.36 -38.50 9.79
C GLY A 11 25.64 -37.03 10.17
N GLY A 12 26.89 -36.66 10.48
CA GLY A 12 27.21 -35.37 11.11
C GLY A 12 27.62 -34.24 10.15
N ASP A 13 28.29 -34.56 9.04
CA ASP A 13 28.96 -33.56 8.21
C ASP A 13 27.99 -32.77 7.32
N GLY A 14 26.95 -33.43 6.79
CA GLY A 14 25.96 -32.77 5.93
C GLY A 14 25.05 -31.75 6.64
N VAL A 15 24.91 -31.85 7.98
CA VAL A 15 24.18 -30.86 8.77
C VAL A 15 25.04 -29.63 9.02
N ARG A 16 26.34 -29.83 9.31
CA ARG A 16 27.30 -28.72 9.52
C ARG A 16 27.54 -27.94 8.22
N GLU A 17 27.69 -28.62 7.09
CA GLU A 17 27.86 -27.99 5.77
C GLU A 17 26.67 -27.10 5.36
N LYS A 18 25.45 -27.44 5.80
CA LYS A 18 24.24 -26.64 5.52
C LYS A 18 23.97 -25.58 6.58
N ALA A 19 24.36 -25.82 7.84
CA ALA A 19 24.15 -24.89 8.93
C ALA A 19 25.08 -23.67 8.82
N LEU A 20 26.34 -23.85 8.40
CA LEU A 20 27.31 -22.75 8.35
C LEU A 20 26.92 -21.64 7.36
N PRO A 21 26.48 -21.93 6.11
CA PRO A 21 25.97 -20.90 5.21
C PRO A 21 24.70 -20.22 5.72
N LEU A 22 23.79 -20.95 6.37
CA LEU A 22 22.58 -20.36 6.95
C LEU A 22 22.92 -19.41 8.09
N ILE A 23 23.81 -19.81 9.00
CA ILE A 23 24.30 -18.97 10.10
C ILE A 23 25.02 -17.74 9.53
N GLY A 24 25.89 -17.92 8.54
CA GLY A 24 26.58 -16.83 7.86
C GLY A 24 25.60 -15.85 7.19
N PHE A 25 24.58 -16.36 6.51
CA PHE A 25 23.53 -15.55 5.91
C PHE A 25 22.73 -14.78 6.97
N LEU A 26 22.28 -15.43 8.03
CA LEU A 26 21.54 -14.77 9.12
C LEU A 26 22.41 -13.72 9.83
N ALA A 27 23.69 -14.01 10.05
CA ALA A 27 24.64 -13.05 10.61
C ALA A 27 24.82 -11.84 9.70
N LEU A 28 24.97 -12.04 8.39
CA LEU A 28 25.04 -10.94 7.42
C LEU A 28 23.75 -10.12 7.39
N VAL A 29 22.57 -10.76 7.41
CA VAL A 29 21.28 -10.06 7.49
C VAL A 29 21.24 -9.17 8.73
N VAL A 30 21.55 -9.71 9.91
CA VAL A 30 21.55 -8.93 11.15
C VAL A 30 22.59 -7.80 11.10
N LEU A 31 23.81 -8.06 10.65
CA LEU A 31 24.88 -7.05 10.61
C LEU A 31 24.59 -5.93 9.61
N LEU A 32 24.10 -6.27 8.42
CA LEU A 32 23.83 -5.29 7.35
C LEU A 32 22.56 -4.47 7.65
N TYR A 33 21.57 -5.04 8.34
CA TYR A 33 20.36 -4.32 8.74
C TYR A 33 20.47 -3.60 10.08
N ARG A 34 21.52 -3.86 10.89
CA ARG A 34 21.69 -3.23 12.20
C ARG A 34 21.64 -1.70 12.18
N PRO A 35 22.26 -0.97 11.22
CA PRO A 35 22.11 0.47 11.15
C PRO A 35 20.65 0.89 10.98
N TYR A 36 19.89 0.19 10.14
CA TYR A 36 18.47 0.46 9.97
C TYR A 36 17.70 0.22 11.28
N ASP A 37 17.89 -0.93 11.93
CA ASP A 37 17.16 -1.29 13.16
C ASP A 37 17.42 -0.32 14.32
N LEU A 38 18.64 0.23 14.42
CA LEU A 38 19.00 1.20 15.47
C LEU A 38 18.30 2.55 15.28
N TRP A 39 18.03 2.95 14.05
CA TRP A 39 17.45 4.26 13.72
C TRP A 39 15.98 4.18 13.28
N PHE A 40 15.42 2.98 13.17
CA PHE A 40 14.05 2.76 12.74
C PHE A 40 13.06 3.13 13.85
N GLY A 41 12.31 4.21 13.65
CA GLY A 41 11.14 4.55 14.45
C GLY A 41 9.86 4.05 13.77
N SER A 42 9.06 3.26 14.48
CA SER A 42 7.75 2.83 13.96
C SER A 42 6.62 3.74 14.44
N GLY A 43 5.92 4.35 13.48
CA GLY A 43 4.68 5.09 13.73
C GLY A 43 3.47 4.19 14.05
N TYR A 44 3.56 2.88 13.79
CA TYR A 44 2.50 1.90 14.04
C TYR A 44 3.02 0.75 14.91
N ASN A 45 2.55 0.66 16.15
CA ASN A 45 3.04 -0.32 17.12
C ASN A 45 1.96 -1.29 17.61
N LYS A 46 0.77 -1.23 17.02
CA LYS A 46 -0.38 -2.06 17.40
C LYS A 46 -1.18 -2.46 16.16
N VAL A 47 -1.73 -3.66 16.22
CA VAL A 47 -2.71 -4.17 15.27
C VAL A 47 -4.06 -4.33 15.97
N ASP A 48 -5.13 -4.20 15.20
CA ASP A 48 -6.50 -4.42 15.64
C ASP A 48 -7.19 -5.46 14.74
N TRP A 49 -8.22 -6.09 15.28
CA TRP A 49 -9.13 -6.91 14.48
C TRP A 49 -9.96 -6.02 13.55
N TRP A 50 -10.10 -6.43 12.29
CA TRP A 50 -10.94 -5.73 11.32
C TRP A 50 -12.38 -6.22 11.38
N PHE A 51 -13.30 -5.29 11.58
CA PHE A 51 -14.74 -5.54 11.72
C PHE A 51 -15.58 -4.88 10.61
N GLY A 52 -14.95 -4.13 9.71
CA GLY A 52 -15.64 -3.46 8.60
C GLY A 52 -15.74 -4.31 7.33
N PRO A 53 -16.11 -3.69 6.19
CA PRO A 53 -16.36 -4.37 4.93
C PRO A 53 -15.19 -5.24 4.45
N LYS A 54 -15.52 -6.46 3.99
CA LYS A 54 -14.59 -7.47 3.47
C LYS A 54 -14.51 -7.43 1.95
N THR A 55 -13.50 -8.08 1.39
CA THR A 55 -13.32 -8.14 -0.07
C THR A 55 -14.36 -9.08 -0.68
N PRO A 56 -15.20 -8.62 -1.62
CA PRO A 56 -16.12 -9.50 -2.33
C PRO A 56 -15.34 -10.40 -3.30
N LEU A 57 -15.86 -11.60 -3.55
CA LEU A 57 -15.23 -12.56 -4.48
C LEU A 57 -15.06 -12.00 -5.90
N SER A 58 -16.00 -11.16 -6.36
CA SER A 58 -15.89 -10.50 -7.67
C SER A 58 -14.63 -9.64 -7.76
N ALA A 59 -14.39 -8.77 -6.78
CA ALA A 59 -13.17 -7.96 -6.72
C ALA A 59 -11.91 -8.81 -6.56
N TYR A 60 -12.00 -9.89 -5.78
CA TYR A 60 -10.89 -10.83 -5.61
C TYR A 60 -10.49 -11.50 -6.93
N PHE A 61 -11.45 -12.00 -7.71
CA PHE A 61 -11.18 -12.64 -9.00
C PHE A 61 -10.75 -11.64 -10.09
N VAL A 62 -11.19 -10.38 -10.01
CA VAL A 62 -10.66 -9.32 -10.89
C VAL A 62 -9.16 -9.13 -10.67
N HIS A 63 -8.68 -9.17 -9.42
CA HIS A 63 -7.26 -8.98 -9.11
C HIS A 63 -6.43 -10.25 -9.32
N TRP A 64 -6.94 -11.40 -8.89
CA TRP A 64 -6.14 -12.62 -8.75
C TRP A 64 -6.51 -13.73 -9.73
N GLY A 65 -7.66 -13.64 -10.40
CA GLY A 65 -8.23 -14.72 -11.20
C GLY A 65 -7.29 -15.20 -12.31
N GLY A 66 -6.60 -14.29 -13.00
CA GLY A 66 -5.61 -14.63 -14.02
C GLY A 66 -4.46 -15.48 -13.48
N PHE A 67 -3.85 -15.06 -12.37
CA PHE A 67 -2.75 -15.79 -11.74
C PHE A 67 -3.22 -17.14 -11.17
N LEU A 68 -4.35 -17.13 -10.45
CA LEU A 68 -4.90 -18.33 -9.82
C LEU A 68 -5.31 -19.36 -10.86
N PHE A 69 -5.86 -18.96 -12.01
CA PHE A 69 -6.21 -19.90 -13.07
C PHE A 69 -4.98 -20.69 -13.57
N VAL A 70 -3.87 -20.00 -13.83
CA VAL A 70 -2.62 -20.64 -14.28
C VAL A 70 -2.01 -21.52 -13.18
N ILE A 71 -1.95 -21.02 -11.95
CA ILE A 71 -1.42 -21.77 -10.80
C ILE A 71 -2.25 -23.02 -10.52
N VAL A 72 -3.58 -22.91 -10.49
CA VAL A 72 -4.50 -24.03 -10.27
C VAL A 72 -4.41 -25.06 -11.39
N SER A 73 -4.28 -24.63 -12.65
CA SER A 73 -4.06 -25.54 -13.79
C SER A 73 -2.81 -26.39 -13.58
N TRP A 74 -1.71 -25.74 -13.19
CA TRP A 74 -0.46 -26.43 -12.87
C TRP A 74 -0.57 -27.35 -11.64
N MET A 75 -1.16 -26.89 -10.54
CA MET A 75 -1.38 -27.71 -9.34
C MET A 75 -2.26 -28.94 -9.65
N THR A 76 -3.26 -28.78 -10.52
CA THR A 76 -4.10 -29.90 -11.00
C THR A 76 -3.23 -30.94 -11.70
N TYR A 77 -2.36 -30.50 -12.60
CA TYR A 77 -1.45 -31.39 -13.32
C TYR A 77 -0.47 -32.12 -12.39
N GLU A 78 0.17 -31.41 -11.46
CA GLU A 78 1.09 -32.04 -10.49
C GLU A 78 0.34 -33.03 -9.58
N THR A 79 -0.90 -32.71 -9.18
CA THR A 79 -1.73 -33.62 -8.39
C THR A 79 -2.05 -34.90 -9.17
N ILE A 80 -2.45 -34.79 -10.43
CA ILE A 80 -2.70 -35.95 -11.30
C ILE A 80 -1.43 -36.80 -11.45
N ARG A 81 -0.27 -36.16 -11.64
CA ARG A 81 1.03 -36.83 -11.76
C ARG A 81 1.43 -37.53 -10.46
N TRP A 82 1.19 -36.90 -9.31
CA TRP A 82 1.45 -37.48 -8.00
C TRP A 82 0.55 -38.70 -7.75
N MET A 83 -0.75 -38.58 -8.03
CA MET A 83 -1.70 -39.69 -7.92
C MET A 83 -1.35 -40.86 -8.85
N ALA A 84 -0.95 -40.59 -10.11
CA ALA A 84 -0.58 -41.63 -11.06
C ALA A 84 0.69 -42.42 -10.64
N ARG A 85 1.59 -41.80 -9.86
CA ARG A 85 2.81 -42.45 -9.35
C ARG A 85 2.62 -43.12 -7.99
N THR A 86 1.56 -42.76 -7.26
CA THR A 86 1.32 -43.25 -5.91
C THR A 86 0.48 -44.54 -5.98
N PRO A 87 1.05 -45.72 -5.64
CA PRO A 87 0.30 -46.95 -5.70
C PRO A 87 -0.84 -46.95 -4.67
N LEU A 88 -1.95 -47.62 -4.97
CA LEU A 88 -3.10 -47.70 -4.07
C LEU A 88 -2.73 -48.28 -2.69
N SER A 89 -1.69 -49.12 -2.64
CA SER A 89 -1.14 -49.67 -1.40
C SER A 89 -0.60 -48.59 -0.45
N ALA A 90 -0.17 -47.42 -0.93
CA ALA A 90 0.25 -46.32 -0.08
C ALA A 90 -0.90 -45.79 0.80
N LEU A 91 -2.15 -45.85 0.33
CA LEU A 91 -3.33 -45.45 1.10
C LEU A 91 -3.58 -46.37 2.30
N THR A 92 -3.09 -47.61 2.28
CA THR A 92 -3.22 -48.50 3.45
C THR A 92 -2.45 -47.98 4.66
N LYS A 93 -1.36 -47.23 4.45
CA LYS A 93 -0.60 -46.55 5.50
C LYS A 93 -1.40 -45.43 6.19
N LEU A 94 -2.45 -44.91 5.54
CA LEU A 94 -3.34 -43.89 6.10
C LEU A 94 -4.52 -44.49 6.89
N ARG A 95 -4.77 -45.80 6.81
CA ARG A 95 -5.87 -46.46 7.55
C ARG A 95 -5.85 -46.21 9.06
N PRO A 96 -4.70 -46.23 9.76
CA PRO A 96 -4.65 -45.94 11.20
C PRO A 96 -5.10 -44.51 11.53
N TYR A 97 -4.91 -43.58 10.59
CA TYR A 97 -5.25 -42.16 10.75
C TYR A 97 -6.64 -41.81 10.22
N ARG A 98 -7.45 -42.78 9.78
CA ARG A 98 -8.75 -42.54 9.13
C ARG A 98 -9.67 -41.63 9.95
N ASN A 99 -9.81 -41.89 11.24
CA ASN A 99 -10.67 -41.09 12.10
C ASN A 99 -10.13 -39.66 12.30
N ALA A 100 -8.80 -39.51 12.37
CA ALA A 100 -8.17 -38.18 12.44
C ALA A 100 -8.36 -37.41 11.11
N ILE A 101 -8.29 -38.08 9.97
CA ILE A 101 -8.57 -37.49 8.65
C ILE A 101 -10.03 -37.02 8.58
N TYR A 102 -11.00 -37.88 8.93
CA TYR A 102 -12.41 -37.48 8.93
C TYR A 102 -12.71 -36.37 9.95
N GLY A 103 -12.13 -36.45 11.14
CA GLY A 103 -12.24 -35.38 12.14
C GLY A 103 -11.67 -34.05 11.63
N THR A 104 -10.53 -34.08 10.94
CA THR A 104 -9.91 -32.89 10.34
C THR A 104 -10.77 -32.34 9.21
N LEU A 105 -11.31 -33.19 8.33
CA LEU A 105 -12.22 -32.77 7.25
C LEU A 105 -13.53 -32.19 7.80
N ALA A 106 -14.09 -32.79 8.85
CA ALA A 106 -15.29 -32.28 9.52
C ALA A 106 -15.02 -30.95 10.22
N ALA A 107 -13.87 -30.81 10.91
CA ALA A 107 -13.45 -29.55 11.52
C ALA A 107 -13.20 -28.46 10.46
N PHE A 108 -12.59 -28.83 9.33
CA PHE A 108 -12.40 -27.95 8.18
C PHE A 108 -13.73 -27.49 7.59
N GLY A 109 -14.66 -28.42 7.35
CA GLY A 109 -16.01 -28.11 6.87
C GLY A 109 -16.78 -27.23 7.86
N GLY A 110 -16.69 -27.52 9.16
CA GLY A 110 -17.25 -26.68 10.22
C GLY A 110 -16.65 -25.27 10.24
N LEU A 111 -15.33 -25.14 10.11
CA LEU A 111 -14.65 -23.85 10.00
C LEU A 111 -15.09 -23.08 8.75
N MET A 112 -15.21 -23.73 7.59
CA MET A 112 -15.70 -23.12 6.36
C MET A 112 -17.14 -22.61 6.51
N LEU A 113 -18.03 -23.41 7.11
CA LEU A 113 -19.40 -23.01 7.42
C LEU A 113 -19.44 -21.81 8.38
N LEU A 114 -18.61 -21.81 9.42
CA LEU A 114 -18.49 -20.71 10.38
C LEU A 114 -17.98 -19.42 9.73
N LEU A 115 -17.08 -19.51 8.75
CA LEU A 115 -16.53 -18.36 8.03
C LEU A 115 -17.45 -17.83 6.93
N GLY A 116 -18.44 -18.61 6.49
CA GLY A 116 -19.19 -18.34 5.28
C GLY A 116 -20.71 -18.20 5.37
N LEU A 117 -21.36 -18.59 6.47
CA LEU A 117 -22.81 -18.46 6.62
C LEU A 117 -23.19 -17.26 7.50
N PRO A 118 -23.98 -16.29 6.99
CA PRO A 118 -24.72 -15.39 7.87
C PRO A 118 -25.78 -16.20 8.60
N ILE A 119 -25.77 -16.22 9.93
CA ILE A 119 -26.77 -16.93 10.74
C ILE A 119 -27.94 -15.97 11.02
N PRO A 120 -29.14 -16.18 10.43
CA PRO A 120 -30.29 -15.31 10.65
C PRO A 120 -30.74 -15.33 12.12
N GLY A 121 -31.02 -14.16 12.70
CA GLY A 121 -31.57 -14.04 14.06
C GLY A 121 -30.55 -14.08 15.21
N VAL A 122 -29.26 -14.23 14.93
CA VAL A 122 -28.20 -14.10 15.94
C VAL A 122 -27.48 -12.77 15.71
N GLN A 123 -27.62 -11.82 16.63
CA GLN A 123 -26.72 -10.66 16.74
C GLN A 123 -25.32 -11.17 17.11
N THR A 124 -24.59 -11.62 16.10
CA THR A 124 -23.22 -12.09 16.28
C THR A 124 -22.24 -10.92 16.27
N PRO A 125 -21.12 -11.01 17.02
CA PRO A 125 -20.15 -9.94 17.07
C PRO A 125 -19.63 -9.59 15.67
N PRO A 126 -19.20 -8.33 15.43
CA PRO A 126 -18.96 -7.77 14.09
C PRO A 126 -17.79 -8.42 13.29
N LEU A 127 -17.19 -9.51 13.77
CA LEU A 127 -16.14 -10.27 13.07
C LEU A 127 -16.70 -11.12 11.91
N ARG A 128 -18.03 -11.14 11.73
CA ARG A 128 -18.77 -12.05 10.85
C ARG A 128 -19.44 -11.41 9.63
N ASP A 129 -19.00 -10.24 9.18
CA ASP A 129 -19.10 -9.99 7.74
C ASP A 129 -18.24 -11.07 7.07
N ALA A 130 -18.90 -12.05 6.44
CA ALA A 130 -18.28 -13.28 5.98
C ALA A 130 -17.02 -12.95 5.16
N VAL A 131 -15.88 -13.51 5.56
CA VAL A 131 -14.61 -13.33 4.82
C VAL A 131 -14.72 -14.18 3.56
N HIS A 132 -15.40 -13.67 2.54
CA HIS A 132 -15.80 -14.46 1.37
C HIS A 132 -14.60 -15.08 0.64
N VAL A 133 -13.47 -14.38 0.61
CA VAL A 133 -12.23 -14.86 0.01
C VAL A 133 -11.68 -16.12 0.69
N ALA A 134 -12.03 -16.38 1.96
CA ALA A 134 -11.61 -17.57 2.69
C ALA A 134 -12.08 -18.87 2.00
N TRP A 135 -13.23 -18.85 1.34
CA TRP A 135 -13.76 -19.98 0.55
C TRP A 135 -12.87 -20.39 -0.63
N VAL A 136 -12.03 -19.48 -1.10
CA VAL A 136 -11.06 -19.74 -2.17
C VAL A 136 -9.69 -19.97 -1.57
N VAL A 137 -9.25 -19.07 -0.69
CA VAL A 137 -7.90 -19.05 -0.14
C VAL A 137 -7.60 -20.28 0.71
N ILE A 138 -8.50 -20.69 1.60
CA ILE A 138 -8.22 -21.77 2.54
C ILE A 138 -8.13 -23.13 1.82
N PRO A 139 -9.07 -23.52 0.93
CA PRO A 139 -8.93 -24.74 0.14
C PRO A 139 -7.67 -24.76 -0.73
N LEU A 140 -7.34 -23.64 -1.40
CA LEU A 140 -6.12 -23.54 -2.19
C LEU A 140 -4.86 -23.64 -1.31
N GLY A 141 -4.87 -23.01 -0.13
CA GLY A 141 -3.77 -23.10 0.84
C GLY A 141 -3.55 -24.53 1.34
N VAL A 142 -4.63 -25.26 1.66
CA VAL A 142 -4.55 -26.68 2.03
C VAL A 142 -4.00 -27.52 0.88
N TRP A 143 -4.43 -27.25 -0.36
CA TRP A 143 -3.92 -27.95 -1.53
C TRP A 143 -2.42 -27.66 -1.78
N VAL A 144 -2.00 -26.40 -1.64
CA VAL A 144 -0.58 -26.02 -1.69
C VAL A 144 0.23 -26.78 -0.63
N LEU A 145 -0.25 -26.81 0.62
CA LEU A 145 0.42 -27.55 1.70
C LEU A 145 0.52 -29.04 1.38
N ALA A 146 -0.54 -29.65 0.86
CA ALA A 146 -0.52 -31.06 0.46
C ALA A 146 0.55 -31.35 -0.62
N LEU A 147 0.64 -30.51 -1.65
CA LEU A 147 1.64 -30.66 -2.71
C LEU A 147 3.08 -30.40 -2.24
N LEU A 148 3.29 -29.56 -1.22
CA LEU A 148 4.63 -29.36 -0.63
C LEU A 148 5.20 -30.65 -0.03
N PHE A 149 4.32 -31.54 0.45
CA PHE A 149 4.70 -32.84 1.00
C PHE A 149 4.93 -33.92 -0.08
N ASP A 150 4.71 -33.64 -1.36
CA ASP A 150 5.08 -34.58 -2.42
C ASP A 150 6.62 -34.78 -2.40
N PRO A 151 7.12 -36.00 -2.12
CA PRO A 151 8.56 -36.28 -2.10
C PRO A 151 9.20 -36.22 -3.49
N HIS A 152 8.41 -36.27 -4.57
CA HIS A 152 8.89 -36.28 -5.94
C HIS A 152 8.96 -34.90 -6.60
N LEU A 153 8.49 -33.86 -5.91
CA LEU A 153 8.51 -32.50 -6.40
C LEU A 153 9.91 -31.88 -6.21
N ASP A 154 10.46 -31.26 -7.25
CA ASP A 154 11.76 -30.61 -7.14
C ASP A 154 11.70 -29.32 -6.30
N VAL A 155 12.85 -28.91 -5.76
CA VAL A 155 12.95 -27.77 -4.85
C VAL A 155 12.39 -26.48 -5.46
N ARG A 156 12.60 -26.25 -6.77
CA ARG A 156 12.09 -25.06 -7.47
C ARG A 156 10.56 -24.98 -7.45
N ARG A 157 9.88 -26.08 -7.75
CA ARG A 157 8.42 -26.17 -7.67
C ARG A 157 7.92 -26.00 -6.23
N LYS A 158 8.64 -26.54 -5.24
CA LYS A 158 8.31 -26.32 -3.82
C LYS A 158 8.45 -24.85 -3.42
N VAL A 159 9.47 -24.14 -3.91
CA VAL A 159 9.59 -22.68 -3.70
C VAL A 159 8.40 -21.94 -4.32
N VAL A 160 7.97 -22.29 -5.53
CA VAL A 160 6.78 -21.68 -6.16
C VAL A 160 5.50 -21.96 -5.37
N LEU A 161 5.32 -23.18 -4.86
CA LEU A 161 4.20 -23.49 -3.96
C LEU A 161 4.26 -22.70 -2.66
N PHE A 162 5.44 -22.55 -2.06
CA PHE A 162 5.63 -21.75 -0.86
C PHE A 162 5.29 -20.27 -1.09
N LEU A 163 5.72 -19.68 -2.23
CA LEU A 163 5.35 -18.32 -2.62
C LEU A 163 3.84 -18.19 -2.84
N THR A 164 3.23 -19.15 -3.52
CA THR A 164 1.77 -19.20 -3.73
C THR A 164 1.02 -19.23 -2.40
N GLY A 165 1.41 -20.14 -1.50
CA GLY A 165 0.78 -20.29 -0.19
C GLY A 165 0.98 -19.06 0.70
N SER A 166 2.17 -18.45 0.65
CA SER A 166 2.46 -17.19 1.37
C SER A 166 1.58 -16.05 0.86
N ALA A 167 1.46 -15.90 -0.46
CA ALA A 167 0.61 -14.87 -1.05
C ALA A 167 -0.87 -15.06 -0.70
N LEU A 168 -1.37 -16.30 -0.78
CA LEU A 168 -2.72 -16.65 -0.34
C LEU A 168 -2.95 -16.33 1.14
N ALA A 169 -1.98 -16.63 2.01
CA ALA A 169 -2.07 -16.27 3.42
C ALA A 169 -2.14 -14.74 3.61
N LEU A 170 -1.30 -13.99 2.89
CA LEU A 170 -1.33 -12.52 2.94
C LEU A 170 -2.69 -11.96 2.51
N THR A 171 -3.32 -12.52 1.47
CA THR A 171 -4.65 -12.03 1.04
C THR A 171 -5.74 -12.31 2.06
N LEU A 172 -5.60 -13.32 2.91
CA LEU A 172 -6.52 -13.60 4.01
C LEU A 172 -6.24 -12.75 5.26
N VAL A 173 -4.97 -12.53 5.60
CA VAL A 173 -4.57 -11.75 6.79
C VAL A 173 -5.16 -10.35 6.77
N VAL A 174 -5.15 -9.67 5.62
CA VAL A 174 -5.66 -8.30 5.48
C VAL A 174 -7.19 -8.19 5.58
N GLU A 175 -7.90 -9.32 5.59
CA GLU A 175 -9.35 -9.34 5.83
C GLU A 175 -9.67 -9.30 7.32
N VAL A 176 -8.72 -9.68 8.18
CA VAL A 176 -8.95 -9.87 9.62
C VAL A 176 -8.10 -8.97 10.49
N ILE A 177 -6.94 -8.51 10.01
CA ILE A 177 -5.97 -7.71 10.79
C ILE A 177 -5.73 -6.38 10.09
N VAL A 178 -5.69 -5.29 10.88
CA VAL A 178 -5.35 -3.93 10.44
C VAL A 178 -4.37 -3.25 11.37
N LEU A 179 -3.65 -2.26 10.86
CA LEU A 179 -2.84 -1.36 11.68
C LEU A 179 -3.72 -0.37 12.44
N ARG A 180 -3.47 -0.20 13.74
CA ARG A 180 -4.21 0.76 14.57
C ARG A 180 -3.88 2.20 14.17
N GLY A 181 -4.92 3.04 14.02
CA GLY A 181 -4.74 4.46 13.70
C GLY A 181 -4.48 4.74 12.22
N ASP A 182 -4.78 3.77 11.35
CA ASP A 182 -4.79 3.93 9.90
C ASP A 182 -6.21 4.22 9.36
N ILE A 183 -6.31 4.62 8.09
CA ILE A 183 -7.60 4.86 7.41
C ILE A 183 -8.22 3.51 7.02
N GLY A 184 -9.04 2.97 7.92
CA GLY A 184 -9.68 1.67 7.76
C GLY A 184 -8.64 0.55 7.60
N ARG A 185 -8.75 -0.22 6.52
CA ARG A 185 -7.77 -1.26 6.15
C ARG A 185 -6.92 -0.92 4.93
N MET A 186 -6.95 0.33 4.48
CA MET A 186 -6.41 0.71 3.16
C MET A 186 -4.92 0.38 3.04
N ASN A 187 -4.05 0.86 3.94
CA ASN A 187 -2.62 0.56 3.81
C ASN A 187 -2.30 -0.89 4.13
N THR A 188 -3.10 -1.56 4.97
CA THR A 188 -2.93 -2.98 5.26
C THR A 188 -3.22 -3.81 4.00
N VAL A 189 -4.34 -3.57 3.31
CA VAL A 189 -4.63 -4.24 2.03
C VAL A 189 -3.58 -3.86 0.99
N PHE A 190 -3.38 -2.57 0.73
CA PHE A 190 -2.49 -2.06 -0.31
C PHE A 190 -1.05 -2.59 -0.20
N LYS A 191 -0.42 -2.47 0.98
CA LYS A 191 0.99 -2.85 1.16
C LYS A 191 1.21 -4.35 1.07
N PHE A 192 0.32 -5.15 1.66
CA PHE A 192 0.44 -6.60 1.63
C PHE A 192 -0.03 -7.20 0.30
N TYR A 193 -1.01 -6.59 -0.38
CA TYR A 193 -1.41 -6.99 -1.73
C TYR A 193 -0.29 -6.78 -2.74
N TYR A 194 0.56 -5.76 -2.61
CA TYR A 194 1.75 -5.67 -3.46
C TYR A 194 2.67 -6.87 -3.31
N GLN A 195 2.91 -7.33 -2.08
CA GLN A 195 3.73 -8.52 -1.85
C GLN A 195 3.06 -9.77 -2.42
N ALA A 196 1.76 -9.94 -2.18
CA ALA A 196 0.98 -11.04 -2.74
C ALA A 196 1.00 -11.02 -4.29
N TRP A 197 0.93 -9.84 -4.89
CA TRP A 197 0.99 -9.65 -6.34
C TRP A 197 2.32 -10.08 -6.91
N THR A 198 3.44 -9.63 -6.34
CA THR A 198 4.76 -10.07 -6.78
C THR A 198 4.91 -11.59 -6.67
N MET A 199 4.50 -12.17 -5.54
CA MET A 199 4.60 -13.61 -5.30
C MET A 199 3.71 -14.42 -6.26
N LEU A 200 2.46 -14.02 -6.49
CA LEU A 200 1.53 -14.71 -7.40
C LEU A 200 1.93 -14.53 -8.86
N ALA A 201 2.43 -13.36 -9.26
CA ALA A 201 2.90 -13.13 -10.63
C ALA A 201 4.10 -14.04 -10.97
N LEU A 202 5.09 -14.12 -10.08
CA LEU A 202 6.23 -15.02 -10.24
C LEU A 202 5.79 -16.49 -10.23
N SER A 203 4.87 -16.85 -9.33
CA SER A 203 4.35 -18.21 -9.23
C SER A 203 3.58 -18.61 -10.48
N ALA A 204 2.73 -17.72 -11.01
CA ALA A 204 1.97 -17.95 -12.23
C ALA A 204 2.87 -18.04 -13.47
N ALA A 205 3.93 -17.23 -13.57
CA ALA A 205 4.89 -17.33 -14.67
C ALA A 205 5.62 -18.68 -14.68
N ALA A 206 6.13 -19.12 -13.52
CA ALA A 206 6.81 -20.41 -13.40
C ALA A 206 5.85 -21.59 -13.62
N ALA A 207 4.68 -21.57 -12.96
CA ALA A 207 3.63 -22.56 -13.11
C ALA A 207 3.14 -22.67 -14.56
N GLY A 208 2.94 -21.52 -15.21
CA GLY A 208 2.53 -21.44 -16.62
C GLY A 208 3.57 -22.05 -17.55
N TYR A 209 4.86 -21.76 -17.34
CA TYR A 209 5.94 -22.38 -18.12
C TYR A 209 5.96 -23.91 -17.96
N TRP A 210 5.91 -24.42 -16.73
CA TRP A 210 5.94 -25.88 -16.49
C TRP A 210 4.69 -26.57 -17.01
N PHE A 211 3.51 -25.98 -16.80
CA PHE A 211 2.27 -26.53 -17.32
C PHE A 211 2.26 -26.53 -18.85
N PHE A 212 2.68 -25.43 -19.49
CA PHE A 212 2.76 -25.35 -20.95
C PHE A 212 3.71 -26.41 -21.52
N ARG A 213 4.90 -26.59 -20.92
CA ARG A 213 5.91 -27.55 -21.37
C ARG A 213 5.50 -29.00 -21.13
N GLU A 214 4.97 -29.32 -19.95
CA GLU A 214 4.82 -30.72 -19.54
C GLU A 214 3.38 -31.25 -19.66
N ALA A 215 2.39 -30.38 -19.48
CA ALA A 215 0.98 -30.78 -19.49
C ALA A 215 0.39 -30.75 -20.90
N LEU A 216 0.65 -29.71 -21.69
CA LEU A 216 0.10 -29.60 -23.05
C LEU A 216 0.68 -30.63 -24.03
N GLU A 217 1.88 -31.15 -23.77
CA GLU A 217 2.41 -32.29 -24.54
C GLU A 217 1.55 -33.56 -24.36
N ARG A 218 0.95 -33.73 -23.17
CA ARG A 218 0.09 -34.87 -22.82
C ARG A 218 -1.39 -34.63 -23.10
N TRP A 219 -1.88 -33.44 -22.79
CA TRP A 219 -3.27 -33.03 -22.99
C TRP A 219 -3.40 -32.48 -24.41
N ARG A 220 -3.51 -33.36 -25.40
CA ARG A 220 -3.62 -32.95 -26.81
C ARG A 220 -5.08 -32.65 -27.21
N GLY A 221 -5.26 -31.84 -28.25
CA GLY A 221 -6.57 -31.59 -28.87
C GLY A 221 -7.36 -30.47 -28.21
N THR A 222 -8.67 -30.66 -28.06
CA THR A 222 -9.62 -29.61 -27.67
C THR A 222 -9.39 -29.05 -26.27
N SER A 223 -8.94 -29.87 -25.31
CA SER A 223 -8.69 -29.40 -23.94
C SER A 223 -7.49 -28.45 -23.83
N ALA A 224 -6.40 -28.71 -24.57
CA ALA A 224 -5.26 -27.79 -24.65
C ALA A 224 -5.66 -26.47 -25.30
N LEU A 225 -6.39 -26.53 -26.42
CA LEU A 225 -6.87 -25.34 -27.11
C LEU A 225 -7.80 -24.51 -26.21
N ALA A 226 -8.76 -25.15 -25.54
CA ALA A 226 -9.67 -24.48 -24.60
C ALA A 226 -8.90 -23.77 -23.48
N TRP A 227 -7.90 -24.43 -22.88
CA TRP A 227 -7.06 -23.81 -21.86
C TRP A 227 -6.28 -22.60 -22.40
N GLN A 228 -5.65 -22.73 -23.58
CA GLN A 228 -4.91 -21.64 -24.20
C GLN A 228 -5.81 -20.44 -24.52
N VAL A 229 -7.03 -20.69 -25.01
CA VAL A 229 -8.03 -19.65 -25.27
C VAL A 229 -8.41 -18.94 -23.96
N VAL A 230 -8.66 -19.67 -22.88
CA VAL A 230 -8.98 -19.06 -21.57
C VAL A 230 -7.82 -18.22 -21.05
N VAL A 231 -6.57 -18.72 -21.12
CA VAL A 231 -5.38 -17.93 -20.74
C VAL A 231 -5.27 -16.68 -21.60
N ALA A 232 -5.45 -16.79 -22.91
CA ALA A 232 -5.37 -15.65 -23.82
C ALA A 232 -6.46 -14.60 -23.52
N LEU A 233 -7.69 -15.02 -23.22
CA LEU A 233 -8.77 -14.12 -22.83
C LEU A 233 -8.50 -13.43 -21.49
N LEU A 234 -8.01 -14.15 -20.48
CA LEU A 234 -7.64 -13.56 -19.19
C LEU A 234 -6.45 -12.59 -19.33
N ALA A 235 -5.45 -12.94 -20.13
CA ALA A 235 -4.33 -12.06 -20.43
C ALA A 235 -4.78 -10.79 -21.17
N ALA A 236 -5.64 -10.93 -22.18
CA ALA A 236 -6.22 -9.79 -22.89
C ALA A 236 -7.02 -8.89 -21.93
N ALA A 237 -7.84 -9.46 -21.05
CA ALA A 237 -8.59 -8.71 -20.05
C ALA A 237 -7.66 -7.94 -19.07
N MET A 238 -6.57 -8.55 -18.62
CA MET A 238 -5.57 -7.85 -17.78
C MET A 238 -4.88 -6.71 -18.52
N LEU A 239 -4.55 -6.91 -19.81
CA LEU A 239 -3.92 -5.88 -20.66
C LEU A 239 -4.87 -4.72 -21.01
N LEU A 240 -6.17 -4.84 -20.74
CA LEU A 240 -7.08 -3.70 -20.85
C LEU A 240 -6.82 -2.63 -19.77
N TYR A 241 -6.25 -3.00 -18.61
CA TYR A 241 -6.08 -2.05 -17.50
C TYR A 241 -5.21 -0.83 -17.89
N PRO A 242 -3.99 -0.97 -18.46
CA PRO A 242 -3.21 0.19 -18.90
C PRO A 242 -3.97 1.11 -19.88
N LEU A 243 -4.80 0.55 -20.77
CA LEU A 243 -5.57 1.31 -21.75
C LEU A 243 -6.77 2.05 -21.10
N LEU A 244 -7.57 1.32 -20.33
CA LEU A 244 -8.80 1.86 -19.72
C LEU A 244 -8.51 2.75 -18.52
N ALA A 245 -7.58 2.34 -17.64
CA ALA A 245 -7.19 3.16 -16.50
C ALA A 245 -6.42 4.41 -16.94
N GLY A 246 -5.56 4.28 -17.95
CA GLY A 246 -4.85 5.42 -18.55
C GLY A 246 -5.84 6.45 -19.11
N THR A 247 -6.76 6.01 -19.96
CA THR A 247 -7.79 6.89 -20.54
C THR A 247 -8.71 7.52 -19.50
N ALA A 248 -9.11 6.77 -18.46
CA ALA A 248 -9.88 7.32 -17.35
C ALA A 248 -9.09 8.43 -16.61
N LYS A 249 -7.80 8.20 -16.34
CA LYS A 249 -6.93 9.18 -15.69
C LYS A 249 -6.65 10.42 -16.54
N PHE A 250 -6.56 10.28 -17.86
CA PHE A 250 -6.41 11.45 -18.75
C PHE A 250 -7.67 12.33 -18.80
N LYS A 251 -8.85 11.73 -18.65
CA LYS A 251 -10.14 12.44 -18.62
C LYS A 251 -10.45 13.06 -17.25
N ASP A 252 -9.87 12.52 -16.19
CA ASP A 252 -10.01 13.04 -14.82
C ASP A 252 -9.15 14.32 -14.64
N ARG A 253 -9.66 15.44 -15.15
CA ARG A 253 -8.97 16.74 -15.16
C ARG A 253 -9.67 17.72 -14.22
N MET A 254 -8.90 18.64 -13.63
CA MET A 254 -9.48 19.76 -12.87
C MET A 254 -10.28 20.74 -13.75
N THR A 255 -9.96 20.79 -15.04
CA THR A 255 -10.54 21.70 -16.05
C THR A 255 -10.29 21.11 -17.43
N ASP A 256 -11.31 21.19 -18.30
CA ASP A 256 -11.23 20.72 -19.69
C ASP A 256 -10.49 21.72 -20.59
N GLU A 257 -10.44 22.99 -20.18
CA GLU A 257 -9.81 24.09 -20.91
C GLU A 257 -8.27 24.06 -20.85
N ALA A 258 -7.70 23.38 -19.86
CA ALA A 258 -6.26 23.30 -19.69
C ALA A 258 -5.57 22.50 -20.81
N PRO A 259 -4.40 22.93 -21.29
CA PRO A 259 -3.68 22.23 -22.36
C PRO A 259 -3.16 20.85 -21.92
N HIS A 260 -2.86 20.00 -22.90
CA HIS A 260 -2.25 18.69 -22.69
C HIS A 260 -0.73 18.82 -22.74
N THR A 261 -0.08 18.80 -21.57
CA THR A 261 1.36 19.05 -21.44
C THR A 261 1.93 18.28 -20.24
N LEU A 262 3.26 18.17 -20.18
CA LEU A 262 4.00 17.60 -19.03
C LEU A 262 4.23 18.61 -17.90
N ASP A 263 3.81 19.86 -18.07
CA ASP A 263 3.87 20.91 -17.06
C ASP A 263 2.74 20.72 -16.02
N GLY A 264 3.13 20.33 -14.80
CA GLY A 264 2.22 20.09 -13.69
C GLY A 264 1.52 21.33 -13.12
N MET A 265 1.82 22.54 -13.63
CA MET A 265 1.13 23.79 -13.28
C MET A 265 0.22 24.32 -14.39
N ALA A 266 0.29 23.76 -15.61
CA ALA A 266 -0.39 24.31 -16.78
C ALA A 266 -1.93 24.34 -16.68
N TYR A 267 -2.51 23.61 -15.74
CA TYR A 267 -3.95 23.64 -15.47
C TYR A 267 -4.38 24.83 -14.61
N MET A 268 -3.50 25.36 -13.76
CA MET A 268 -3.85 26.38 -12.76
C MET A 268 -4.39 27.68 -13.38
N PRO A 269 -3.89 28.16 -14.53
CA PRO A 269 -4.47 29.32 -15.22
C PRO A 269 -5.95 29.18 -15.60
N TYR A 270 -6.42 27.95 -15.78
CA TYR A 270 -7.76 27.63 -16.28
C TYR A 270 -8.69 27.11 -15.19
N ALA A 271 -8.13 26.63 -14.08
CA ALA A 271 -8.87 25.93 -13.04
C ALA A 271 -9.47 26.88 -12.01
N THR A 272 -10.69 26.55 -11.59
CA THR A 272 -11.33 27.07 -10.39
C THR A 272 -11.43 25.95 -9.37
N TYR A 273 -10.87 26.16 -8.18
CA TYR A 273 -10.95 25.19 -7.11
C TYR A 273 -12.21 25.41 -6.28
N TYR A 274 -12.90 24.32 -5.94
CA TYR A 274 -14.13 24.34 -5.16
C TYR A 274 -13.88 23.72 -3.79
N ASP A 275 -14.06 24.52 -2.74
CA ASP A 275 -13.96 24.08 -1.35
C ASP A 275 -15.21 24.50 -0.56
N GLN A 276 -15.28 24.16 0.72
CA GLN A 276 -16.39 24.51 1.63
C GLN A 276 -16.64 26.02 1.73
N SER A 277 -15.62 26.84 1.50
CA SER A 277 -15.68 28.30 1.51
C SER A 277 -16.18 28.91 0.19
N GLY A 278 -16.43 28.11 -0.84
CA GLY A 278 -16.80 28.55 -2.18
C GLY A 278 -15.69 28.42 -3.23
N PRO A 279 -15.99 28.75 -4.49
CA PRO A 279 -15.05 28.66 -5.59
C PRO A 279 -14.02 29.79 -5.56
N TYR A 280 -12.78 29.49 -5.93
CA TYR A 280 -11.78 30.52 -6.23
C TYR A 280 -10.85 30.10 -7.38
N PRO A 281 -10.48 31.05 -8.26
CA PRO A 281 -9.59 30.78 -9.39
C PRO A 281 -8.17 30.49 -8.89
N LEU A 282 -7.46 29.58 -9.57
CA LEU A 282 -6.08 29.21 -9.24
C LEU A 282 -5.02 30.08 -9.94
N GLN A 283 -5.42 30.91 -10.92
CA GLN A 283 -4.53 31.82 -11.64
C GLN A 283 -3.72 32.75 -10.69
N PRO A 284 -4.30 33.39 -9.66
CA PRO A 284 -3.52 34.23 -8.73
C PRO A 284 -2.41 33.48 -7.99
N ASP A 285 -2.68 32.22 -7.58
CA ASP A 285 -1.65 31.37 -6.97
C ASP A 285 -0.59 30.97 -8.00
N TYR A 286 -0.99 30.63 -9.23
CA TYR A 286 -0.05 30.30 -10.30
C TYR A 286 0.95 31.43 -10.53
N ASP A 287 0.46 32.66 -10.66
CA ASP A 287 1.32 33.83 -10.90
C ASP A 287 2.27 34.08 -9.74
N ALA A 288 1.78 34.01 -8.50
CA ALA A 288 2.59 34.19 -7.30
C ALA A 288 3.65 33.10 -7.13
N ILE A 289 3.31 31.84 -7.41
CA ILE A 289 4.26 30.71 -7.40
C ILE A 289 5.34 30.92 -8.47
N ARG A 290 4.95 31.32 -9.70
CA ARG A 290 5.90 31.60 -10.78
C ARG A 290 6.82 32.77 -10.43
N TRP A 291 6.29 33.81 -9.80
CA TRP A 291 7.11 34.92 -9.29
C TRP A 291 8.11 34.42 -8.26
N MET A 292 7.68 33.62 -7.27
CA MET A 292 8.58 33.06 -6.25
C MET A 292 9.70 32.22 -6.88
N GLN A 293 9.38 31.33 -7.82
CA GLN A 293 10.38 30.51 -8.53
C GLN A 293 11.43 31.34 -9.28
N GLN A 294 11.08 32.56 -9.71
CA GLN A 294 11.95 33.42 -10.52
C GLN A 294 12.75 34.44 -9.70
N HIS A 295 12.25 34.83 -8.52
CA HIS A 295 12.77 35.99 -7.77
C HIS A 295 13.23 35.65 -6.35
N VAL A 296 12.88 34.49 -5.80
CA VAL A 296 13.30 34.10 -4.45
C VAL A 296 14.59 33.29 -4.54
N ASP A 297 15.68 33.88 -4.04
CA ASP A 297 16.97 33.23 -3.98
C ASP A 297 17.10 32.32 -2.75
N GLY A 298 17.73 31.15 -2.95
CA GLY A 298 18.03 30.20 -1.88
C GLY A 298 16.82 29.36 -1.44
N SER A 299 16.73 29.07 -0.14
CA SER A 299 15.64 28.27 0.43
C SER A 299 15.07 28.90 1.70
N PRO A 300 14.62 30.17 1.66
CA PRO A 300 14.04 30.82 2.81
C PRO A 300 12.74 30.13 3.26
N VAL A 301 12.45 30.20 4.56
CA VAL A 301 11.21 29.65 5.12
C VAL A 301 10.02 30.51 4.70
N ILE A 302 8.95 29.85 4.26
CA ILE A 302 7.68 30.48 3.94
C ILE A 302 6.56 30.01 4.87
N VAL A 303 5.50 30.81 5.00
CA VAL A 303 4.23 30.36 5.57
C VAL A 303 3.09 30.62 4.59
N GLU A 304 2.27 29.59 4.45
CA GLU A 304 1.04 29.56 3.65
C GLU A 304 -0.08 28.93 4.49
N GLY A 305 -1.34 29.13 4.11
CA GLY A 305 -2.48 28.58 4.82
C GLY A 305 -2.45 27.05 4.90
N ASN A 306 -2.81 26.52 6.07
CA ASN A 306 -2.98 25.09 6.29
C ASN A 306 -4.42 24.68 6.02
N THR A 307 -4.60 23.56 5.32
CA THR A 307 -5.91 22.96 5.04
C THR A 307 -5.96 21.51 5.53
N PRO A 308 -7.18 20.97 5.73
CA PRO A 308 -7.39 19.54 5.90
C PRO A 308 -6.82 18.71 4.73
N GLU A 309 -6.68 17.41 4.97
CA GLU A 309 -6.16 16.46 3.98
C GLU A 309 -6.97 16.49 2.67
N TYR A 310 -6.27 16.30 1.54
CA TYR A 310 -6.84 16.29 0.18
C TYR A 310 -7.51 17.60 -0.27
N ARG A 311 -7.10 18.73 0.31
CA ARG A 311 -7.49 20.07 -0.13
C ARG A 311 -6.32 20.89 -0.70
N TRP A 312 -6.60 22.09 -1.19
CA TRP A 312 -5.66 23.00 -1.84
C TRP A 312 -4.58 23.63 -0.93
N GLY A 313 -4.04 22.89 0.06
CA GLY A 313 -2.98 23.40 0.95
C GLY A 313 -1.57 23.02 0.51
N THR A 314 -0.55 23.58 1.18
CA THR A 314 0.88 23.25 0.90
C THR A 314 1.26 23.55 -0.57
N ARG A 315 0.56 24.49 -1.20
CA ARG A 315 0.60 24.74 -2.65
C ARG A 315 1.89 25.46 -3.05
N TYR A 316 2.33 26.43 -2.26
CA TYR A 316 3.57 27.16 -2.57
C TYR A 316 4.79 26.26 -2.35
N THR A 317 4.83 25.53 -1.24
CA THR A 317 5.94 24.61 -0.94
C THR A 317 6.05 23.47 -1.96
N ILE A 318 4.94 22.88 -2.44
CA ILE A 318 4.94 21.83 -3.48
C ILE A 318 5.55 22.34 -4.78
N TYR A 319 5.17 23.54 -5.23
CA TYR A 319 5.59 24.03 -6.55
C TYR A 319 6.90 24.81 -6.54
N THR A 320 7.31 25.41 -5.42
CA THR A 320 8.56 26.20 -5.34
C THR A 320 9.73 25.41 -4.76
N GLY A 321 9.47 24.35 -3.99
CA GLY A 321 10.50 23.65 -3.20
C GLY A 321 10.99 24.43 -1.97
N LEU A 322 10.42 25.60 -1.69
CA LEU A 322 10.75 26.37 -0.50
C LEU A 322 10.26 25.65 0.77
N PRO A 323 11.02 25.70 1.89
CA PRO A 323 10.58 25.09 3.14
C PRO A 323 9.41 25.86 3.76
N GLY A 324 8.32 25.17 4.08
CA GLY A 324 7.20 25.72 4.84
C GLY A 324 7.37 25.55 6.36
N VAL A 325 6.75 26.43 7.16
CA VAL A 325 6.66 26.26 8.63
C VAL A 325 6.09 24.89 9.02
N VAL A 326 5.06 24.46 8.28
CA VAL A 326 4.48 23.11 8.37
C VAL A 326 4.02 22.67 6.98
N GLY A 327 4.41 21.47 6.58
CA GLY A 327 3.91 20.84 5.35
C GLY A 327 2.60 20.08 5.59
N TRP A 328 2.26 19.19 4.67
CA TRP A 328 1.03 18.39 4.76
C TRP A 328 0.96 17.58 6.07
N ASN A 329 -0.06 17.88 6.90
CA ASN A 329 -0.21 17.43 8.29
C ASN A 329 0.08 15.93 8.48
N TRP A 330 -0.65 15.09 7.76
CA TRP A 330 -0.62 13.66 8.00
C TRP A 330 0.70 13.00 7.53
N HIS A 331 1.37 13.52 6.49
CA HIS A 331 2.69 13.05 6.06
C HIS A 331 3.76 13.47 7.08
N GLN A 332 3.70 14.70 7.61
CA GLN A 332 4.60 15.12 8.67
C GLN A 332 4.47 14.23 9.91
N ARG A 333 3.24 13.87 10.28
CA ARG A 333 2.98 12.96 11.42
C ARG A 333 3.43 11.53 11.15
N GLN A 334 3.18 10.99 9.95
CA GLN A 334 3.58 9.63 9.59
C GLN A 334 5.10 9.47 9.46
N GLN A 335 5.78 10.43 8.81
CA GLN A 335 7.23 10.37 8.61
C GLN A 335 8.03 10.59 9.90
N ARG A 336 7.44 11.28 10.89
CA ARG A 336 8.08 11.57 12.18
C ARG A 336 7.52 10.73 13.33
N GLY A 337 6.56 9.87 13.03
CA GLY A 337 5.88 9.03 14.01
C GLY A 337 6.88 8.13 14.75
N GLY A 338 6.82 8.16 16.08
CA GLY A 338 7.71 7.39 16.94
C GLY A 338 9.11 7.98 17.16
N VAL A 339 9.46 9.09 16.48
CA VAL A 339 10.77 9.77 16.62
C VAL A 339 10.64 11.13 17.30
N VAL A 340 9.55 11.87 17.03
CA VAL A 340 9.25 13.16 17.68
C VAL A 340 7.95 13.09 18.49
N PRO A 341 7.76 13.96 19.50
CA PRO A 341 6.49 14.06 20.21
C PRO A 341 5.31 14.26 19.26
N ALA A 342 4.21 13.54 19.52
CA ALA A 342 3.06 13.46 18.62
C ALA A 342 2.37 14.81 18.36
N ASP A 343 2.52 15.75 19.30
CA ASP A 343 1.93 17.07 19.29
C ASP A 343 2.75 18.11 18.53
N TRP A 344 4.03 17.84 18.22
CA TRP A 344 4.89 18.83 17.54
C TRP A 344 4.32 19.34 16.23
N VAL A 345 3.80 18.44 15.39
CA VAL A 345 3.19 18.82 14.11
C VAL A 345 1.90 19.59 14.34
N THR A 346 1.03 19.11 15.24
CA THR A 346 -0.27 19.74 15.50
C THR A 346 -0.13 21.11 16.18
N ASN A 347 0.89 21.29 17.04
CA ASN A 347 1.20 22.57 17.67
C ASN A 347 1.65 23.59 16.60
N ARG A 348 2.51 23.19 15.66
CA ARG A 348 2.89 24.05 14.53
C ARG A 348 1.70 24.44 13.66
N ILE A 349 0.78 23.52 13.40
CA ILE A 349 -0.48 23.82 12.68
C ILE A 349 -1.29 24.86 13.47
N GLY A 350 -1.45 24.67 14.79
CA GLY A 350 -2.14 25.63 15.65
C GLY A 350 -1.49 27.03 15.65
N GLU A 351 -0.16 27.09 15.61
CA GLU A 351 0.59 28.34 15.52
C GLU A 351 0.41 29.03 14.16
N VAL A 352 0.38 28.29 13.04
CA VAL A 352 0.04 28.86 11.71
C VAL A 352 -1.38 29.41 11.71
N THR A 353 -2.34 28.67 12.28
CA THR A 353 -3.73 29.15 12.43
C THR A 353 -3.78 30.42 13.26
N THR A 354 -3.03 30.48 14.36
CA THR A 354 -2.95 31.68 15.22
C THR A 354 -2.33 32.86 14.48
N PHE A 355 -1.27 32.64 13.71
CA PHE A 355 -0.61 33.67 12.89
C PHE A 355 -1.57 34.34 11.91
N TYR A 356 -2.39 33.56 11.20
CA TYR A 356 -3.38 34.12 10.28
C TYR A 356 -4.59 34.74 11.00
N SER A 357 -4.96 34.24 12.19
CA SER A 357 -6.20 34.64 12.88
C SER A 357 -6.06 35.79 13.88
N THR A 358 -4.87 36.01 14.46
CA THR A 358 -4.64 37.09 15.43
C THR A 358 -4.69 38.46 14.76
N ASP A 359 -5.22 39.46 15.46
CA ASP A 359 -5.15 40.88 15.09
C ASP A 359 -3.95 41.61 15.72
N ASP A 360 -3.22 40.96 16.65
CA ASP A 360 -2.02 41.50 17.29
C ASP A 360 -0.79 41.39 16.35
N PRO A 361 -0.25 42.51 15.85
CA PRO A 361 0.94 42.51 15.00
C PRO A 361 2.19 41.99 15.73
N GLN A 362 2.29 42.14 17.06
CA GLN A 362 3.45 41.68 17.82
C GLN A 362 3.47 40.16 17.94
N ALA A 363 2.31 39.53 18.17
CA ALA A 363 2.16 38.08 18.09
C ALA A 363 2.54 37.54 16.70
N ALA A 364 2.10 38.20 15.64
CA ALA A 364 2.46 37.83 14.26
C ALA A 364 3.98 37.94 14.03
N GLN A 365 4.62 39.02 14.47
CA GLN A 365 6.06 39.22 14.33
C GLN A 365 6.86 38.20 15.16
N ALA A 366 6.39 37.83 16.35
CA ALA A 366 7.00 36.80 17.18
C ALA A 366 6.97 35.43 16.49
N PHE A 367 5.85 35.08 15.83
CA PHE A 367 5.76 33.88 15.01
C PHE A 367 6.76 33.90 13.85
N LEU A 368 6.83 35.00 13.09
CA LEU A 368 7.74 35.13 11.96
C LEU A 368 9.21 34.98 12.39
N ARG A 369 9.60 35.56 13.52
CA ARG A 369 10.94 35.39 14.10
C ARG A 369 11.20 33.95 14.58
N LYS A 370 10.23 33.32 15.25
CA LYS A 370 10.37 31.96 15.79
C LYS A 370 10.71 30.93 14.71
N TYR A 371 10.09 31.07 13.53
CA TYR A 371 10.29 30.14 12.41
C TYR A 371 11.23 30.65 11.32
N ASP A 372 11.88 31.79 11.55
CA ASP A 372 12.73 32.48 10.58
C ASP A 372 12.08 32.65 9.19
N VAL A 373 10.80 33.06 9.19
CA VAL A 373 10.01 33.24 7.97
C VAL A 373 10.53 34.46 7.21
N ARG A 374 10.77 34.29 5.92
CA ARG A 374 11.11 35.39 4.99
C ARG A 374 9.91 35.85 4.19
N TYR A 375 9.06 34.93 3.73
CA TYR A 375 7.89 35.25 2.92
C TYR A 375 6.63 34.61 3.48
N PHE A 376 5.50 35.30 3.34
CA PHE A 376 4.20 34.72 3.66
C PHE A 376 3.15 35.10 2.63
N VAL A 377 2.18 34.21 2.43
CA VAL A 377 1.13 34.39 1.43
C VAL A 377 -0.19 34.74 2.09
N VAL A 378 -0.90 35.69 1.50
CA VAL A 378 -2.31 36.00 1.80
C VAL A 378 -3.08 36.04 0.49
N GLY A 379 -3.81 34.97 0.16
CA GLY A 379 -4.63 34.90 -1.03
C GLY A 379 -6.03 34.34 -0.79
N ASN A 380 -6.66 33.85 -1.85
CA ASN A 380 -8.04 33.34 -1.81
C ASN A 380 -8.21 32.24 -0.76
N LEU A 381 -7.24 31.33 -0.64
CA LEU A 381 -7.29 30.26 0.35
C LEU A 381 -7.19 30.79 1.77
N GLU A 382 -6.27 31.71 2.06
CA GLU A 382 -6.14 32.26 3.41
C GLU A 382 -7.41 33.02 3.81
N ARG A 383 -8.02 33.77 2.88
CA ARG A 383 -9.31 34.45 3.10
C ARG A 383 -10.48 33.48 3.32
N ALA A 384 -10.41 32.30 2.73
CA ALA A 384 -11.40 31.24 2.91
C ALA A 384 -11.31 30.55 4.28
N TYR A 385 -10.10 30.41 4.83
CA TYR A 385 -9.84 29.61 6.04
C TYR A 385 -9.68 30.42 7.32
N TYR A 386 -9.36 31.72 7.23
CA TYR A 386 -9.01 32.54 8.39
C TYR A 386 -9.89 33.79 8.50
N PRO A 387 -10.11 34.32 9.72
CA PRO A 387 -11.02 35.44 9.93
C PRO A 387 -10.50 36.73 9.28
N PRO A 388 -11.37 37.53 8.63
CA PRO A 388 -10.97 38.79 7.99
C PRO A 388 -10.30 39.78 8.95
N THR A 389 -10.68 39.78 10.22
CA THR A 389 -10.08 40.62 11.27
C THR A 389 -8.59 40.33 11.46
N GLY A 390 -8.20 39.05 11.45
CA GLY A 390 -6.81 38.64 11.54
C GLY A 390 -6.03 38.95 10.27
N LEU A 391 -6.64 38.80 9.09
CA LEU A 391 -5.97 39.06 7.81
C LEU A 391 -5.76 40.56 7.54
N ALA A 392 -6.65 41.42 8.05
CA ALA A 392 -6.57 42.87 7.85
C ALA A 392 -5.25 43.48 8.35
N LYS A 393 -4.61 42.87 9.37
CA LYS A 393 -3.31 43.34 9.87
C LYS A 393 -2.23 43.35 8.80
N PHE A 394 -2.26 42.41 7.85
CA PHE A 394 -1.22 42.30 6.83
C PHE A 394 -1.19 43.51 5.91
N ALA A 395 -2.36 44.02 5.52
CA ALA A 395 -2.43 45.27 4.76
C ALA A 395 -2.12 46.50 5.65
N ALA A 396 -2.56 46.50 6.92
CA ALA A 396 -2.38 47.63 7.83
C ALA A 396 -0.91 47.91 8.21
N TYR A 397 -0.06 46.88 8.24
CA TYR A 397 1.35 46.98 8.60
C TYR A 397 2.31 46.77 7.40
N ASP A 398 1.79 46.85 6.18
CA ASP A 398 2.60 46.88 4.96
C ASP A 398 3.48 48.14 4.93
N GLY A 399 4.76 47.95 4.60
CA GLY A 399 5.82 48.96 4.70
C GLY A 399 6.33 49.23 6.12
N VAL A 400 5.77 48.59 7.14
CA VAL A 400 6.16 48.77 8.56
C VAL A 400 6.85 47.52 9.12
N LEU A 401 6.19 46.37 9.05
CA LEU A 401 6.71 45.10 9.59
C LEU A 401 7.11 44.11 8.49
N TRP A 402 6.49 44.25 7.33
CA TRP A 402 6.71 43.49 6.11
C TRP A 402 6.40 44.41 4.94
N ARG A 403 6.82 44.02 3.75
CA ARG A 403 6.53 44.73 2.51
C ARG A 403 5.85 43.81 1.51
N GLU A 404 4.87 44.31 0.79
CA GLU A 404 4.35 43.63 -0.40
C GLU A 404 5.48 43.43 -1.42
N ALA A 405 5.81 42.16 -1.70
CA ALA A 405 6.84 41.79 -2.66
C ALA A 405 6.23 41.48 -4.04
N TYR A 406 5.00 40.95 -4.05
CA TYR A 406 4.26 40.62 -5.27
C TYR A 406 2.75 40.56 -5.02
N ARG A 407 1.97 40.88 -6.05
CA ARG A 407 0.52 40.76 -6.06
C ARG A 407 0.00 40.29 -7.42
N SER A 408 -0.90 39.32 -7.40
CA SER A 408 -1.77 38.96 -8.52
C SER A 408 -3.21 38.85 -7.99
N GLY A 409 -4.10 39.73 -8.46
CA GLY A 409 -5.47 39.83 -7.94
C GLY A 409 -5.51 40.01 -6.41
N ASP A 410 -6.23 39.10 -5.74
CA ASP A 410 -6.38 39.09 -4.28
C ASP A 410 -5.27 38.34 -3.53
N THR A 411 -4.34 37.71 -4.26
CA THR A 411 -3.17 36.99 -3.73
C THR A 411 -1.98 37.93 -3.61
N VAL A 412 -1.46 38.03 -2.40
CA VAL A 412 -0.32 38.88 -2.04
C VAL A 412 0.78 38.03 -1.41
N VAL A 413 2.00 38.22 -1.86
CA VAL A 413 3.21 37.70 -1.21
C VAL A 413 3.87 38.85 -0.48
N TYR A 414 4.00 38.70 0.83
CA TYR A 414 4.70 39.66 1.68
C TYR A 414 6.11 39.15 2.00
N GLU A 415 7.07 40.05 2.04
CA GLU A 415 8.42 39.81 2.54
C GLU A 415 8.59 40.45 3.92
N VAL A 416 9.09 39.68 4.88
CA VAL A 416 9.35 40.16 6.24
C VAL A 416 10.52 41.15 6.24
N MET A 417 10.30 42.34 6.81
CA MET A 417 11.35 43.34 6.97
C MET A 417 12.19 42.98 8.19
N ARG A 418 13.51 42.88 8.00
CA ARG A 418 14.47 42.54 9.07
C ARG A 418 15.21 43.78 9.57
#